data_AF-A0A087GQ27-F1
#
_entry.id   AF-A0A087GQ27-F1
#
_cell.length_a   1.000
_cell.length_b   1.000
_cell.length_c   1.000
_cell.angle_alpha   90.00
_cell.angle_beta   90.00
_cell.angle_gamma   90.00
#
_symmetry.space_group_name_H-M   'P 1'
#
loop_
_entity.id
_entity.type
_entity.pdbx_description
1 polymer ?
#
loop_
_entity_poly.entity_id
_entity_poly.type
_entity_poly.pdbx_seq_one_letter_code
_entity_poly.pdbx_strand_id
1 'polypeptide(L)'
;MTQKNSGSVTGPATVLSHEARESGDEKPEAGQSGLGPYSAPIKKDEKEIKELAKKINYLCDIEESDTGLSPPSQWDLVSDKQMMQEEQPLQVARCTKIISPNTEDAKYVINVKQIAKIVTQLLVK
;
A
#
# COMPACT_ATOMS: atom_id res chain seq x y z
N MET A 1 -55.00 -36.35 4.23
CA MET A 1 -56.21 -35.50 4.37
C MET A 1 -55.75 -34.05 4.43
N THR A 2 -56.45 -33.23 3.67
CA THR A 2 -56.10 -31.87 3.23
C THR A 2 -56.81 -30.81 4.08
N GLN A 3 -56.13 -29.71 4.39
CA GLN A 3 -56.66 -28.33 4.49
C GLN A 3 -55.49 -27.40 4.12
N LYS A 4 -55.45 -26.54 3.09
CA LYS A 4 -56.31 -25.46 2.53
C LYS A 4 -56.58 -24.29 3.47
N ASN A 5 -55.82 -23.19 3.28
CA ASN A 5 -56.26 -21.77 3.31
C ASN A 5 -55.11 -20.91 2.72
N SER A 6 -55.09 -20.50 1.45
CA SER A 6 -55.66 -19.28 0.82
C SER A 6 -55.28 -17.94 1.47
N GLY A 7 -54.45 -17.16 0.76
CA GLY A 7 -54.17 -15.75 1.00
C GLY A 7 -53.21 -15.20 -0.07
N SER A 8 -53.77 -14.52 -1.06
CA SER A 8 -53.07 -13.82 -2.15
C SER A 8 -52.55 -12.46 -1.67
N VAL A 9 -51.38 -12.01 -2.17
CA VAL A 9 -51.15 -10.68 -2.79
C VAL A 9 -49.64 -10.49 -3.09
N THR A 10 -49.35 -10.45 -4.39
CA THR A 10 -48.44 -9.56 -5.17
C THR A 10 -47.00 -9.29 -4.68
N GLY A 11 -46.03 -9.62 -5.55
CA GLY A 11 -44.57 -9.36 -5.40
C GLY A 11 -44.13 -7.89 -5.51
N PRO A 12 -42.83 -7.60 -5.76
CA PRO A 12 -42.25 -7.90 -7.06
C PRO A 12 -40.75 -8.34 -7.10
N ALA A 13 -40.45 -9.08 -8.20
CA ALA A 13 -39.28 -9.03 -9.08
C ALA A 13 -37.83 -9.12 -8.54
N THR A 14 -37.25 -10.30 -8.79
CA THR A 14 -35.86 -10.64 -9.20
C THR A 14 -35.05 -9.54 -9.90
N VAL A 15 -33.76 -9.42 -9.59
CA VAL A 15 -32.57 -9.59 -10.50
C VAL A 15 -31.28 -9.48 -9.67
N LEU A 16 -30.50 -10.55 -9.47
CA LEU A 16 -29.46 -11.16 -10.31
C LEU A 16 -28.25 -10.25 -10.62
N SER A 17 -27.13 -10.63 -10.00
CA SER A 17 -25.70 -10.44 -10.30
C SER A 17 -25.30 -9.41 -11.37
N HIS A 18 -24.51 -8.42 -10.96
CA HIS A 18 -23.64 -7.65 -11.87
C HIS A 18 -22.20 -8.17 -11.76
N GLU A 19 -21.86 -9.07 -12.68
CA GLU A 19 -20.49 -9.47 -12.98
C GLU A 19 -19.89 -8.46 -13.97
N ALA A 20 -18.61 -8.17 -13.78
CA ALA A 20 -17.86 -7.15 -14.49
C ALA A 20 -17.78 -7.42 -16.01
N ARG A 21 -17.88 -6.36 -16.81
CA ARG A 21 -17.40 -6.38 -18.19
C ARG A 21 -16.68 -5.07 -18.50
N GLU A 22 -15.37 -5.20 -18.56
CA GLU A 22 -14.43 -4.26 -19.16
C GLU A 22 -14.64 -4.24 -20.68
N SER A 23 -14.72 -3.05 -21.28
CA SER A 23 -14.09 -2.76 -22.58
C SER A 23 -14.32 -1.29 -22.94
N GLY A 24 -13.24 -0.63 -23.34
CA GLY A 24 -13.23 0.73 -23.84
C GLY A 24 -13.84 0.90 -25.25
N ASP A 25 -13.43 2.04 -25.83
CA ASP A 25 -13.82 2.65 -27.11
C ASP A 25 -14.93 3.71 -27.01
N GLU A 26 -14.51 4.93 -26.68
CA GLU A 26 -15.29 6.16 -26.83
C GLU A 26 -15.44 6.49 -28.33
N LYS A 27 -16.62 6.21 -28.89
CA LYS A 27 -17.05 6.65 -30.22
C LYS A 27 -17.72 8.03 -30.11
N PRO A 28 -17.44 9.00 -31.02
CA PRO A 28 -18.09 10.30 -30.95
C PRO A 28 -19.49 10.18 -31.55
N GLU A 29 -20.54 10.31 -30.73
CA GLU A 29 -21.91 10.35 -31.22
C GLU A 29 -22.56 11.71 -30.97
N ALA A 30 -22.88 12.36 -32.08
CA ALA A 30 -23.58 13.62 -32.15
C ALA A 30 -25.01 13.49 -31.61
N GLY A 31 -25.42 14.47 -30.81
CA GLY A 31 -26.84 14.80 -30.59
C GLY A 31 -27.52 14.12 -29.41
N GLN A 32 -27.04 14.35 -28.18
CA GLN A 32 -27.77 13.92 -26.99
C GLN A 32 -28.78 14.97 -26.51
N SER A 33 -29.89 15.07 -27.23
CA SER A 33 -31.09 15.80 -26.79
C SER A 33 -31.84 14.95 -25.76
N GLY A 34 -31.53 15.12 -24.48
CA GLY A 34 -32.22 14.41 -23.39
C GLY A 34 -31.64 14.59 -21.98
N LEU A 35 -30.67 15.48 -21.78
CA LEU A 35 -30.02 15.68 -20.49
C LEU A 35 -30.73 16.80 -19.73
N GLY A 36 -31.19 16.49 -18.50
CA GLY A 36 -31.83 17.46 -17.62
C GLY A 36 -30.92 18.67 -17.30
N PRO A 37 -31.49 19.79 -16.81
CA PRO A 37 -30.78 21.07 -16.66
C PRO A 37 -29.53 21.00 -15.75
N TYR A 38 -29.40 19.94 -14.95
CA TYR A 38 -28.27 19.71 -14.06
C TYR A 38 -27.13 18.89 -14.67
N SER A 39 -27.33 18.25 -15.82
CA SER A 39 -26.31 17.36 -16.38
C SER A 39 -25.03 18.07 -16.79
N ALA A 40 -25.14 19.27 -17.36
CA ALA A 40 -23.98 20.07 -17.76
C ALA A 40 -23.14 20.55 -16.56
N PRO A 41 -23.72 21.15 -15.49
CA PRO A 41 -22.94 21.52 -14.31
C PRO A 41 -22.35 20.31 -13.59
N ILE A 42 -23.08 19.19 -13.48
CA ILE A 42 -22.54 17.95 -12.86
C ILE A 42 -21.28 17.47 -13.59
N LYS A 43 -21.32 17.38 -14.93
CA LYS A 43 -20.15 16.98 -15.72
C LYS A 43 -18.98 17.93 -15.60
N LYS A 44 -19.26 19.23 -15.43
CA LYS A 44 -18.23 20.25 -15.19
C LYS A 44 -17.57 20.03 -13.83
N ASP A 45 -18.36 19.85 -12.77
CA ASP A 45 -17.85 19.62 -11.41
C ASP A 45 -17.04 18.30 -11.34
N GLU A 46 -17.51 17.23 -12.00
CA GLU A 46 -16.77 15.96 -12.10
C GLU A 46 -15.41 16.14 -12.78
N LYS A 47 -15.33 17.00 -13.80
CA LYS A 47 -14.08 17.31 -14.48
C LYS A 47 -13.14 18.12 -13.56
N GLU A 48 -13.67 19.12 -12.87
CA GLU A 48 -12.91 19.96 -11.95
C GLU A 48 -12.36 19.15 -10.76
N ILE A 49 -13.14 18.23 -10.19
CA ILE A 49 -12.68 17.31 -9.14
C ILE A 49 -11.50 16.46 -9.61
N LYS A 50 -11.57 15.91 -10.83
CA LYS A 50 -10.48 15.11 -11.41
C LYS A 50 -9.22 15.95 -11.67
N GLU A 51 -9.38 17.19 -12.14
CA GLU A 51 -8.27 18.11 -12.36
C GLU A 51 -7.59 18.53 -11.05
N LEU A 52 -8.39 18.83 -10.02
CA LEU A 52 -7.89 19.16 -8.68
C LEU A 52 -7.16 17.97 -8.03
N ALA A 53 -7.69 16.74 -8.15
CA ALA A 53 -7.02 15.55 -7.64
C ALA A 53 -5.64 15.34 -8.31
N LYS A 54 -5.55 15.52 -9.62
CA LYS A 54 -4.26 15.45 -10.35
C LYS A 54 -3.29 16.55 -9.89
N LYS A 55 -3.78 17.77 -9.68
CA LYS A 55 -2.98 18.89 -9.18
C LYS A 55 -2.46 18.63 -7.76
N ILE A 56 -3.28 18.04 -6.89
CA ILE A 56 -2.86 17.64 -5.53
C ILE A 56 -1.76 16.59 -5.62
N ASN A 57 -1.92 15.54 -6.42
CA ASN A 57 -0.88 14.51 -6.56
C ASN A 57 0.43 15.07 -7.11
N TYR A 58 0.37 16.00 -8.07
CA TYR A 58 1.54 16.70 -8.59
C TYR A 58 2.23 17.57 -7.53
N LEU A 59 1.45 18.31 -6.73
CA LEU A 59 2.00 19.19 -5.68
C LEU A 59 2.54 18.42 -4.47
N CYS A 60 1.91 17.30 -4.12
CA CYS A 60 2.38 16.42 -3.07
C CYS A 60 3.62 15.63 -3.50
N ASP A 61 4.02 15.71 -4.77
CA ASP A 61 5.18 15.04 -5.35
C ASP A 61 5.24 13.56 -4.93
N ILE A 62 4.06 12.92 -4.87
CA ILE A 62 3.93 11.50 -4.58
C ILE A 62 4.29 10.80 -5.88
N GLU A 63 5.59 10.75 -6.17
CA GLU A 63 6.14 9.79 -7.09
C GLU A 63 5.95 8.42 -6.42
N GLU A 64 5.11 7.56 -7.00
CA GLU A 64 4.99 6.15 -6.62
C GLU A 64 6.26 5.38 -7.03
N SER A 65 7.41 5.88 -6.61
CA SER A 65 8.66 5.13 -6.57
C SER A 65 8.51 4.17 -5.41
N ASP A 66 8.07 2.95 -5.72
CA ASP A 66 7.91 1.83 -4.81
C ASP A 66 9.28 1.45 -4.20
N THR A 67 9.70 2.26 -3.23
CA THR A 67 10.98 2.16 -2.52
C THR A 67 10.86 1.23 -1.31
N GLY A 68 9.66 0.69 -1.05
CA GLY A 68 9.37 -0.12 0.13
C GLY A 68 9.45 0.66 1.45
N LEU A 69 9.54 1.99 1.41
CA LEU A 69 9.57 2.87 2.58
C LEU A 69 8.19 3.52 2.82
N SER A 70 7.92 3.86 4.07
CA SER A 70 6.75 4.68 4.42
C SER A 70 6.85 6.06 3.74
N PRO A 71 5.74 6.69 3.34
CA PRO A 71 5.77 8.02 2.72
C PRO A 71 6.47 9.03 3.63
N PRO A 72 7.27 9.97 3.09
CA PRO A 72 8.04 10.94 3.89
C PRO A 72 7.20 11.77 4.87
N SER A 73 5.92 11.98 4.57
CA SER A 73 4.97 12.68 5.44
C SER A 73 4.65 11.95 6.74
N GLN A 74 4.94 10.66 6.83
CA GLN A 74 4.75 9.83 8.02
C GLN A 74 6.03 9.64 8.84
N TRP A 75 7.17 10.20 8.41
CA TRP A 75 8.44 10.03 9.11
C TRP A 75 8.49 10.89 10.39
N ASP A 76 9.07 10.34 11.45
CA ASP A 76 9.37 11.07 12.68
C ASP A 76 10.82 11.56 12.64
N LEU A 77 11.01 12.71 12.00
CA LEU A 77 12.34 13.30 11.79
C LEU A 77 13.15 13.53 13.08
N VAL A 78 12.48 13.69 14.23
CA VAL A 78 13.16 13.91 15.52
C VAL A 78 13.73 12.60 16.02
N SER A 79 12.90 11.56 16.06
CA SER A 79 13.32 10.21 16.45
C SER A 79 14.36 9.64 15.49
N ASP A 80 14.15 9.82 14.18
CA ASP A 80 15.09 9.37 13.14
C ASP A 80 16.47 10.03 13.30
N LYS A 81 16.50 11.34 13.59
CA LYS A 81 17.74 12.08 13.82
C LYS A 81 18.43 11.65 15.11
N GLN A 82 17.68 11.43 16.18
CA GLN A 82 18.24 10.95 17.44
C GLN A 82 18.88 9.58 17.27
N MET A 83 18.20 8.67 16.57
CA MET A 83 18.74 7.35 16.23
C MET A 83 20.05 7.46 15.43
N MET A 84 20.14 8.35 14.44
CA MET A 84 21.39 8.57 13.69
C MET A 84 22.53 9.17 14.52
N GLN A 85 22.21 9.88 15.61
CA GLN A 85 23.23 10.45 16.51
C GLN A 85 23.71 9.44 17.55
N GLU A 86 22.81 8.63 18.11
CA GLU A 86 23.12 7.64 19.13
C GLU A 86 23.72 6.37 18.52
N GLU A 87 23.28 5.97 17.33
CA GLU A 87 23.67 4.72 16.69
C GLU A 87 24.66 4.96 15.55
N GLN A 88 25.95 4.70 15.83
CA GLN A 88 26.98 4.69 14.79
C GLN A 88 26.79 3.52 13.81
N PRO A 89 27.06 3.70 12.50
CA PRO A 89 26.88 2.65 11.51
C PRO A 89 27.76 1.44 11.85
N LEU A 90 27.13 0.26 11.92
CA LEU A 90 27.80 -0.98 12.29
C LEU A 90 28.23 -1.77 11.07
N GLN A 91 29.41 -2.37 11.17
CA GLN A 91 29.92 -3.23 10.11
C GLN A 91 29.18 -4.57 10.10
N VAL A 92 28.55 -4.89 8.97
CA VAL A 92 27.79 -6.14 8.82
C VAL A 92 28.72 -7.32 8.52
N ALA A 93 28.55 -8.42 9.25
CA ALA A 93 29.32 -9.64 9.10
C ALA A 93 28.43 -10.89 9.17
N ARG A 94 28.85 -12.00 8.56
CA ARG A 94 28.15 -13.30 8.65
C ARG A 94 28.82 -14.20 9.68
N CYS A 95 28.07 -14.71 10.65
CA CYS A 95 28.55 -15.76 11.53
C CYS A 95 28.71 -17.08 10.74
N THR A 96 29.87 -17.72 10.84
CA THR A 96 30.21 -18.94 10.09
C THR A 96 30.46 -20.14 10.97
N LYS A 97 30.93 -19.91 12.20
CA LYS A 97 31.19 -20.96 13.18
C LYS A 97 31.06 -20.41 14.58
N ILE A 98 30.51 -21.23 15.48
CA ILE A 98 30.47 -20.96 16.92
C ILE A 98 31.50 -21.87 17.59
N ILE A 99 32.26 -21.31 18.53
CA ILE A 99 33.26 -21.99 19.34
C ILE A 99 32.75 -21.97 20.78
N SER A 100 32.68 -23.14 21.41
CA SER A 100 32.17 -23.34 22.79
C SER A 100 30.71 -22.87 22.97
N PRO A 101 29.75 -23.54 22.31
CA PRO A 101 28.34 -23.18 22.44
C PRO A 101 27.85 -23.37 23.89
N ASN A 102 26.90 -22.52 24.32
CA ASN A 102 26.27 -22.54 25.65
C ASN A 102 27.22 -22.27 26.83
N THR A 103 28.32 -21.55 26.60
CA THR A 103 29.24 -21.11 27.66
C THR A 103 29.34 -19.58 27.66
N GLU A 104 29.69 -18.96 28.79
CA GLU A 104 29.93 -17.50 28.85
C GLU A 104 31.12 -17.07 27.97
N ASP A 105 32.07 -17.98 27.74
CA ASP A 105 33.23 -17.77 26.87
C ASP A 105 32.95 -18.09 25.39
N ALA A 106 31.68 -18.07 24.97
CA ALA A 106 31.30 -18.35 23.60
C ALA A 106 31.98 -17.35 22.63
N LYS A 107 32.67 -17.91 21.63
CA LYS A 107 33.34 -17.14 20.58
C LYS A 107 32.72 -17.43 19.23
N TYR A 108 32.65 -16.39 18.40
CA TYR A 108 32.01 -16.41 17.10
C TYR A 108 33.04 -16.12 16.02
N VAL A 109 33.15 -17.03 15.05
CA VAL A 109 33.92 -16.80 13.84
C VAL A 109 33.02 -16.09 12.85
N ILE A 110 33.27 -14.81 12.66
CA ILE A 110 32.55 -13.97 11.70
C ILE A 110 33.38 -13.78 10.43
N ASN A 111 32.70 -13.70 9.29
CA ASN A 111 33.29 -13.33 8.02
C ASN A 111 32.80 -11.94 7.61
N VAL A 112 33.73 -10.99 7.49
CA VAL A 112 33.45 -9.62 7.03
C VAL A 112 33.81 -9.53 5.55
N LYS A 113 32.84 -9.13 4.72
CA LYS A 113 33.01 -9.06 3.27
C LYS A 113 34.20 -8.14 2.92
N GLN A 114 35.08 -8.59 2.03
CA GLN A 114 36.31 -7.88 1.59
C GLN A 114 37.44 -7.72 2.63
N ILE A 115 37.31 -8.26 3.85
CA ILE A 115 38.36 -8.14 4.88
C ILE A 115 38.94 -9.52 5.21
N ALA A 116 38.33 -10.23 6.17
CA ALA A 116 38.85 -11.50 6.67
C ALA A 116 37.82 -12.22 7.55
N LYS A 117 38.20 -13.43 7.99
CA LYS A 117 37.53 -14.17 9.07
C LYS A 117 38.18 -13.80 10.40
N ILE A 118 37.36 -13.40 11.38
CA ILE A 118 37.81 -12.91 12.69
C ILE A 118 37.05 -13.66 13.78
N VAL A 119 37.71 -13.90 14.93
CA VAL A 119 37.07 -14.45 16.13
C VAL A 119 36.65 -13.30 17.03
N THR A 120 35.37 -13.27 17.41
CA THR A 120 34.77 -12.22 18.25
C THR A 120 34.00 -12.82 19.41
N GLN A 121 33.85 -12.05 20.49
CA GLN A 121 32.96 -12.39 21.60
C GLN A 121 31.63 -11.64 21.44
N LEU A 122 30.62 -12.07 22.18
CA LEU A 122 29.34 -11.35 22.21
C LEU A 122 29.55 -9.96 22.82
N LEU A 123 29.21 -8.92 22.07
CA LEU A 123 29.09 -7.56 22.58
C LEU A 123 27.60 -7.27 22.75
N VAL A 124 27.14 -7.10 23.99
CA VAL A 124 25.84 -6.52 24.27
C VAL A 124 26.03 -5.01 24.19
N LYS A 125 25.33 -4.36 23.25
CA LYS A 125 25.23 -2.89 23.22
C LYS A 125 24.23 -2.42 24.26
#